data_AF-A0A534AF89-F1
#
_entry.id   AF-A0A534AF89-F1
#
_cell.length_a   1.000
_cell.length_b   1.000
_cell.length_c   1.000
_cell.angle_alpha   90.00
_cell.angle_beta   90.00
_cell.angle_gamma   90.00
#
_symmetry.space_group_name_H-M   'P 1'
#
loop_
_entity.id
_entity.type
_entity.pdbx_description
1 polymer ?
#
loop_
_entity_poly.entity_id
_entity_poly.type
_entity_poly.pdbx_seq_one_letter_code
_entity_poly.pdbx_strand_id
1 'polypeptide(L)'
;MRPKHNITVAIEPSLLKKARAVAARRGRSVSALLADELRHLVADDAGYAAARKRALALLAAPLSLGGSPLKREALHERNRLR
;
A
#
# COMPACT_ATOMS: atom_id res chain seq x y z
N MET A 1 -1.01 22.75 15.76
CA MET A 1 -0.86 21.29 15.94
C MET A 1 -2.24 20.67 15.68
N ARG A 2 -2.40 19.70 14.76
CA ARG A 2 -3.71 19.04 14.57
C ARG A 2 -4.08 18.30 15.87
N PRO A 3 -5.34 18.35 16.34
CA PRO A 3 -5.74 17.65 17.55
C PRO A 3 -5.48 16.15 17.39
N LYS A 4 -4.83 15.54 18.40
CA LYS A 4 -4.63 14.10 18.49
C LYS A 4 -5.70 13.52 19.40
N HIS A 5 -6.26 12.37 19.03
CA HIS A 5 -7.22 11.65 19.87
C HIS A 5 -6.51 10.45 20.50
N ASN A 6 -6.66 10.30 21.81
CA ASN A 6 -6.08 9.19 22.56
C ASN A 6 -7.01 7.98 22.45
N ILE A 7 -6.43 6.81 22.19
CA ILE A 7 -7.15 5.54 22.11
C ILE A 7 -6.55 4.60 23.15
N THR A 8 -7.41 3.97 23.96
CA THR A 8 -7.00 2.93 24.91
C THR A 8 -7.10 1.57 24.20
N VAL A 9 -6.02 0.81 24.19
CA VAL A 9 -5.97 -0.53 23.56
C VAL A 9 -5.60 -1.55 24.62
N ALA A 10 -6.41 -2.61 24.74
CA ALA A 10 -6.07 -3.75 25.57
C ALA A 10 -5.02 -4.61 24.85
N ILE A 11 -3.89 -4.84 25.49
CA ILE A 11 -2.76 -5.60 24.93
C ILE A 11 -2.30 -6.61 25.98
N GLU A 12 -2.04 -7.82 25.53
CA GLU A 12 -1.53 -8.91 26.36
C GLU A 12 -0.16 -8.53 26.98
N PRO A 13 0.07 -8.78 28.29
CA PRO A 13 1.28 -8.30 28.97
C PRO A 13 2.59 -8.76 28.32
N SER A 14 2.64 -10.00 27.81
CA SER A 14 3.84 -10.51 27.15
C SER A 14 4.14 -9.76 25.85
N LEU A 15 3.11 -9.43 25.07
CA LEU A 15 3.22 -8.63 23.85
C LEU A 15 3.68 -7.20 24.16
N LEU A 16 3.13 -6.56 25.20
CA LEU A 16 3.54 -5.20 25.59
C LEU A 16 5.04 -5.17 25.98
N LYS A 17 5.54 -6.19 26.67
CA LYS A 17 6.97 -6.30 27.03
C LYS A 17 7.85 -6.37 25.78
N LYS A 18 7.47 -7.18 24.79
CA LYS A 18 8.19 -7.29 23.51
C LYS A 18 8.12 -5.99 22.72
N ALA A 19 6.95 -5.35 22.66
CA ALA A 19 6.75 -4.08 21.98
C ALA A 19 7.63 -2.97 22.57
N ARG A 20 7.74 -2.88 23.90
CA ARG A 20 8.66 -1.93 24.58
C ARG A 20 10.12 -2.17 24.20
N ALA A 21 10.57 -3.43 24.16
CA ALA A 21 11.92 -3.76 23.73
C ALA A 21 12.18 -3.34 22.27
N VAL A 22 11.22 -3.55 21.38
CA VAL A 22 11.32 -3.11 19.97
C VAL A 22 11.35 -1.59 19.87
N ALA A 23 10.48 -0.91 20.61
CA ALA A 23 10.39 0.55 20.64
C ALA A 23 11.71 1.18 21.11
N ALA A 24 12.27 0.66 22.21
CA ALA A 24 13.55 1.10 22.75
C ALA A 24 14.69 0.92 21.74
N ARG A 25 14.82 -0.25 21.10
CA ARG A 25 15.83 -0.48 20.05
C ARG A 25 15.71 0.48 18.87
N ARG A 26 14.51 0.97 18.58
CA ARG A 26 14.22 1.89 17.47
C ARG A 26 14.19 3.37 17.89
N GLY A 27 14.47 3.68 19.16
CA GLY A 27 14.38 5.05 19.69
C GLY A 27 12.97 5.64 19.61
N ARG A 28 11.92 4.81 19.68
CA ARG A 28 10.51 5.23 19.59
C ARG A 28 9.73 4.84 20.84
N SER A 29 8.56 5.45 21.02
CA SER A 29 7.58 4.99 22.00
C SER A 29 6.68 3.90 21.42
N VAL A 30 6.04 3.11 22.29
CA VAL A 30 5.06 2.09 21.87
C VAL A 30 3.88 2.74 21.14
N SER A 31 3.39 3.89 21.61
CA SER A 31 2.32 4.64 20.94
C SER A 31 2.73 5.15 19.57
N ALA A 32 4.00 5.57 19.39
CA ALA A 32 4.50 5.97 18.08
C ALA A 32 4.54 4.78 17.11
N LEU A 33 5.03 3.61 17.55
CA LEU A 33 5.02 2.39 16.76
C LEU A 33 3.60 1.98 16.35
N LEU A 34 2.64 1.99 17.28
CA LEU A 34 1.25 1.67 16.97
C LEU A 34 0.63 2.66 15.98
N ALA A 35 0.94 3.95 16.13
CA ALA A 35 0.47 4.97 15.20
C ALA A 35 1.10 4.84 13.81
N ASP A 36 2.35 4.40 13.71
CA ASP A 36 2.99 4.09 12.43
C ASP A 36 2.31 2.89 11.76
N GLU A 37 2.11 1.80 12.50
CA GLU A 37 1.47 0.59 11.98
C GLU A 37 0.05 0.85 11.49
N LEU A 38 -0.74 1.60 12.27
CA LEU A 38 -2.09 1.99 11.88
C LEU A 38 -2.08 2.85 10.60
N ARG A 39 -1.09 3.74 10.45
CA ARG A 39 -0.94 4.54 9.22
C ARG A 39 -0.62 3.66 8.02
N HIS A 40 0.24 2.64 8.18
CA HIS A 40 0.54 1.70 7.11
C HIS A 40 -0.71 0.91 6.69
N LEU A 41 -1.44 0.35 7.65
CA LEU A 41 -2.69 -0.38 7.36
C LEU A 41 -3.71 0.46 6.61
N VAL A 42 -3.93 1.72 7.03
CA VAL A 42 -4.86 2.63 6.35
C VAL A 42 -4.37 3.02 4.96
N ALA A 43 -3.07 3.25 4.80
CA ALA A 43 -2.48 3.61 3.51
C ALA A 43 -2.58 2.46 2.50
N ASP A 44 -2.36 1.22 2.95
CA ASP A 44 -2.44 0.03 2.09
C ASP A 44 -3.87 -0.19 1.59
N ASP A 45 -4.86 -0.09 2.49
CA ASP A 45 -6.28 -0.21 2.12
C ASP A 45 -6.72 0.89 1.14
N ALA A 46 -6.37 2.15 1.44
CA ALA A 46 -6.65 3.27 0.55
C ALA A 46 -5.96 3.13 -0.81
N GLY A 47 -4.72 2.62 -0.82
CA GLY A 47 -3.95 2.35 -2.02
C GLY A 47 -4.63 1.31 -2.91
N TYR A 48 -5.09 0.21 -2.31
CA TYR A 48 -5.84 -0.83 -3.01
C TYR A 48 -7.17 -0.29 -3.57
N ALA A 49 -7.96 0.41 -2.75
CA ALA A 49 -9.23 0.99 -3.16
C ALA A 49 -9.06 1.96 -4.34
N ALA A 50 -8.04 2.82 -4.30
CA ALA A 50 -7.72 3.75 -5.37
C ALA A 50 -7.27 3.01 -6.65
N ALA A 51 -6.44 1.97 -6.53
CA ALA A 51 -6.01 1.16 -7.66
C ALA A 51 -7.19 0.44 -8.33
N ARG A 52 -8.07 -0.18 -7.53
CA ARG A 52 -9.30 -0.82 -8.01
C ARG A 52 -10.20 0.17 -8.75
N LYS A 53 -10.41 1.37 -8.19
CA LYS A 53 -11.22 2.41 -8.84
C LYS A 53 -10.63 2.81 -10.20
N ARG A 54 -9.31 3.00 -10.29
CA ARG A 54 -8.62 3.32 -11.55
C ARG A 54 -8.76 2.21 -12.59
N ALA A 55 -8.57 0.95 -12.18
CA ALA A 55 -8.69 -0.20 -13.06
C ALA A 55 -10.11 -0.34 -13.63
N LEU A 56 -11.14 -0.20 -12.79
CA LEU A 56 -12.53 -0.25 -13.24
C LEU A 56 -12.88 0.91 -14.18
N ALA A 57 -12.37 2.12 -13.92
CA ALA A 57 -12.56 3.26 -14.82
C ALA A 57 -11.92 3.02 -16.19
N LEU A 58 -10.72 2.43 -16.25
CA LEU A 58 -10.04 2.06 -17.50
C LEU A 58 -10.80 0.97 -18.27
N LEU A 59 -11.45 0.02 -17.58
CA LEU A 59 -12.29 -0.98 -18.23
C LEU A 59 -13.58 -0.38 -18.79
N ALA A 60 -14.20 0.55 -18.06
CA ALA A 60 -15.42 1.21 -18.49
C ALA A 60 -15.19 2.19 -19.66
N ALA A 61 -14.03 2.85 -19.68
CA ALA A 61 -13.61 3.78 -20.73
C ALA A 61 -12.24 3.33 -21.27
N PRO A 62 -12.21 2.37 -22.21
CA PRO A 62 -10.96 1.85 -22.75
C PRO A 62 -10.14 2.96 -23.43
N LEU A 63 -8.82 2.88 -23.24
CA LEU A 63 -7.89 3.80 -23.89
C LEU A 63 -7.85 3.50 -25.39
N SER A 64 -7.97 4.54 -26.22
CA SER A 64 -7.70 4.44 -27.65
C SER A 64 -6.19 4.43 -27.89
N LEU A 65 -5.57 3.27 -27.63
CA LEU A 65 -4.12 3.09 -27.76
C LEU A 65 -3.68 2.90 -29.23
N GLY A 66 -4.64 2.78 -30.16
CA GLY A 66 -4.38 2.47 -31.55
C GLY A 66 -3.69 1.11 -31.75
N GLY A 67 -3.13 0.91 -32.93
CA GLY A 67 -2.41 -0.31 -33.29
C GLY A 67 -3.32 -1.44 -33.82
N SER A 68 -2.67 -2.47 -34.36
CA SER A 68 -3.33 -3.68 -34.84
C SER A 68 -2.97 -4.87 -33.95
N PRO A 69 -3.83 -5.90 -33.84
CA PRO A 69 -3.48 -7.11 -33.10
C PRO A 69 -2.14 -7.68 -33.56
N LEU A 70 -1.21 -7.89 -32.63
CA LEU A 70 0.11 -8.47 -32.90
C LEU A 70 0.17 -9.91 -32.40
N LYS A 71 0.82 -10.79 -33.17
CA LYS A 71 1.19 -12.13 -32.69
C LYS A 71 2.37 -12.02 -31.73
N ARG A 72 2.37 -12.84 -30.68
CA ARG A 72 3.43 -12.86 -29.65
C ARG A 72 4.81 -13.08 -30.27
N GLU A 73 4.89 -13.96 -31.26
CA GLU A 73 6.12 -14.34 -31.96
C GLU A 73 6.70 -13.13 -32.72
N ALA A 74 5.84 -12.35 -33.37
CA ALA A 74 6.24 -11.13 -34.08
C ALA A 74 6.77 -10.02 -33.13
N LEU A 75 6.27 -9.96 -31.90
CA LEU A 75 6.78 -9.08 -30.84
C LEU A 75 8.14 -9.55 -30.30
N HIS A 76 8.30 -10.86 -30.10
CA HIS A 76 9.52 -11.45 -29.55
C HIS A 76 10.73 -11.27 -30.48
N GLU A 77 10.52 -11.42 -31.79
CA GLU A 77 11.59 -11.25 -32.78
C GLU A 77 12.02 -9.78 -32.97
N ARG A 78 11.25 -8.80 -32.47
CA ARG A 78 11.53 -7.34 -32.54
C ARG A 78 11.85 -6.80 -33.94
N ASN A 79 11.59 -7.54 -35.01
CA ASN A 79 11.95 -7.24 -36.40
C ASN A 79 11.37 -5.91 -36.96
N ARG A 80 10.42 -5.26 -36.26
CA ARG A 80 9.77 -4.00 -36.67
C ARG A 80 9.81 -2.87 -35.61
N LEU A 81 10.69 -2.96 -34.59
CA LEU A 81 10.83 -1.94 -33.54
C LEU A 81 12.10 -1.07 -33.70
N ARG A 82 12.59 -0.88 -34.92
CA ARG A 82 13.64 0.08 -35.25
C ARG A 82 13.11 1.12 -36.22
#